data_AF-A0AAV2AQX6-F1
#
_entry.id   AF-A0AAV2AQX6-F1
#
_cell.length_a   1.000
_cell.length_b   1.000
_cell.length_c   1.000
_cell.angle_alpha   90.00
_cell.angle_beta   90.00
_cell.angle_gamma   90.00
#
_symmetry.space_group_name_H-M   'P 1'
#
loop_
_entity.id
_entity.type
_entity.pdbx_description
1 polymer ?
#
loop_
_entity_poly.entity_id
_entity_poly.type
_entity_poly.pdbx_seq_one_letter_code
_entity_poly.pdbx_strand_id
1 'polypeptide(L)'
;MDSSEYDRTDSIPLFIGNQECSIGDIHEIFAYFLEKKINTDILFRVKCGDGWIDFSAHKLILSMWSPVLADMCYKTCKESDDTIIVEDILPTTFDAMLKFMYGSFSDRQLKDFSFLLKLYKAASAYEIKELKDLCKEKFFCSTPNKSNVFMLLDAAKLLECDSLIQRCYKILQVKTAEVLAAHELCNITPVMLMTILELPRVSFTSEYELISWVLAWVKNELLKDSSQQDYKKTFNGILVDFLPYLNFLNLSAEEFAKLYQNRKSDLMSEQEGFSIFMNIAIPGSHSLPSWCPGTPKQREYRNQNSDSLRSLDSLSNHSLLFT
;
A
#
# COMPACT_ATOMS: atom_id res chain seq x y z
N MET A 1 -39.20 21.89 47.35
CA MET A 1 -39.69 20.51 47.16
C MET A 1 -40.45 20.52 45.87
N ASP A 2 -39.74 20.30 44.77
CA ASP A 2 -40.34 20.16 43.44
C ASP A 2 -39.90 18.78 42.94
N SER A 3 -40.88 17.96 42.62
CA SER A 3 -40.73 16.52 42.38
C SER A 3 -41.29 16.23 41.00
N SER A 4 -40.45 15.69 40.12
CA SER A 4 -40.74 14.69 39.08
C SER A 4 -39.90 14.93 37.82
N GLU A 5 -38.66 14.47 37.93
CA GLU A 5 -37.89 13.97 36.81
C GLU A 5 -38.50 12.60 36.47
N TYR A 6 -39.22 12.48 35.37
CA TYR A 6 -39.78 11.20 34.89
C TYR A 6 -39.52 11.05 33.39
N ASP A 7 -38.45 10.29 33.12
CA ASP A 7 -38.42 9.17 32.19
C ASP A 7 -38.82 9.44 30.72
N ARG A 8 -37.83 9.83 29.91
CA ARG A 8 -37.87 9.56 28.46
C ARG A 8 -37.58 8.07 28.27
N THR A 9 -38.65 7.30 28.29
CA THR A 9 -38.62 5.88 27.96
C THR A 9 -38.06 5.69 26.54
N ASP A 10 -36.92 5.00 26.47
CA ASP A 10 -36.44 4.31 25.29
C ASP A 10 -37.58 3.44 24.75
N SER A 11 -38.23 3.93 23.70
CA SER A 11 -39.30 3.21 23.04
C SER A 11 -38.65 2.05 22.28
N ILE A 12 -38.67 0.86 22.87
CA ILE A 12 -38.51 -0.40 22.14
C ILE A 12 -39.46 -0.32 20.94
N PRO A 13 -39.03 -0.57 19.69
CA PRO A 13 -39.95 -0.69 18.57
C PRO A 13 -40.96 -1.76 18.94
N LEU A 14 -42.19 -1.32 19.21
CA LEU A 14 -43.33 -2.18 19.46
C LEU A 14 -43.37 -3.17 18.30
N PHE A 15 -43.35 -4.46 18.63
CA PHE A 15 -43.51 -5.61 17.75
C PHE A 15 -43.96 -5.23 16.32
N ILE A 16 -43.14 -5.54 15.30
CA ILE A 16 -43.35 -5.30 13.85
C ILE A 16 -44.52 -6.18 13.34
N GLY A 17 -45.69 -6.05 13.95
CA GLY A 17 -46.90 -6.80 13.61
C GLY A 17 -47.93 -5.95 12.89
N ASN A 18 -47.88 -4.62 13.03
CA ASN A 18 -48.92 -3.72 12.54
C ASN A 18 -48.42 -2.47 11.79
N GLN A 19 -47.13 -2.36 11.48
CA GLN A 19 -46.61 -1.32 10.58
C GLN A 19 -46.26 -1.94 9.23
N GLU A 20 -46.67 -1.28 8.15
CA GLU A 20 -46.17 -1.56 6.80
C GLU A 20 -44.66 -1.30 6.77
N CYS A 21 -43.87 -2.35 7.00
CA CYS A 21 -42.43 -2.30 6.89
C CYS A 21 -42.08 -2.18 5.40
N SER A 22 -41.51 -1.05 4.99
CA SER A 22 -40.95 -0.92 3.65
C SER A 22 -39.66 -1.73 3.55
N ILE A 23 -39.24 -2.10 2.34
CA ILE A 23 -37.95 -2.77 2.10
C ILE A 23 -36.77 -1.91 2.60
N GLY A 24 -36.91 -0.58 2.60
CA GLY A 24 -35.90 0.35 3.11
C GLY A 24 -35.66 0.21 4.62
N ASP A 25 -36.70 -0.16 5.39
CA ASP A 25 -36.64 -0.29 6.85
C ASP A 25 -35.94 -1.57 7.30
N ILE A 26 -35.77 -2.56 6.40
CA ILE A 26 -35.22 -3.88 6.74
C ILE A 26 -33.76 -3.78 7.22
N HIS A 27 -32.95 -2.94 6.58
CA HIS A 27 -31.55 -2.74 7.01
C HIS A 27 -31.48 -2.07 8.39
N GLU A 28 -32.35 -1.11 8.67
CA GLU A 28 -32.42 -0.46 9.99
C GLU A 28 -32.88 -1.44 11.07
N ILE A 29 -33.85 -2.30 10.76
CA ILE A 29 -34.33 -3.36 11.64
C ILE A 29 -33.20 -4.37 11.92
N PHE A 30 -32.51 -4.86 10.90
CA PHE A 30 -31.40 -5.79 11.08
C PHE A 30 -30.29 -5.16 11.92
N ALA A 31 -29.89 -3.93 11.62
CA ALA A 31 -28.92 -3.19 12.41
C ALA A 31 -29.34 -3.07 13.88
N TYR A 32 -30.60 -2.75 14.16
CA TYR A 32 -31.15 -2.66 15.52
C TYR A 32 -31.09 -4.02 16.25
N PHE A 33 -31.49 -5.10 15.59
CA PHE A 33 -31.45 -6.46 16.17
C PHE A 33 -30.02 -6.88 16.50
N LEU A 34 -29.05 -6.56 15.62
CA LEU A 34 -27.63 -6.81 15.88
C LEU A 34 -27.13 -5.99 17.07
N GLU A 35 -27.40 -4.69 17.12
CA GLU A 35 -26.92 -3.80 18.18
C GLU A 35 -27.47 -4.20 19.55
N LYS A 36 -28.77 -4.51 19.62
CA LYS A 36 -29.43 -4.94 20.87
C LYS A 36 -29.27 -6.42 21.17
N LYS A 37 -28.61 -7.18 20.29
CA LYS A 37 -28.41 -8.64 20.39
C LYS A 37 -29.73 -9.40 20.58
N ILE A 38 -30.79 -8.94 19.93
CA ILE A 38 -32.12 -9.56 20.02
C ILE A 38 -32.13 -10.81 19.16
N ASN A 39 -32.44 -11.97 19.74
CA ASN A 39 -32.55 -13.27 19.04
C ASN A 39 -31.29 -13.70 18.27
N THR A 40 -30.10 -13.25 18.69
CA THR A 40 -28.84 -13.77 18.14
C THR A 40 -28.66 -15.24 18.51
N ASP A 41 -28.36 -16.08 17.53
CA ASP A 41 -28.28 -17.54 17.63
C ASP A 41 -26.87 -18.08 17.34
N ILE A 42 -25.87 -17.18 17.29
CA ILE A 42 -24.46 -17.53 17.16
C ILE A 42 -23.53 -16.48 17.80
N LEU A 43 -22.41 -16.96 18.33
CA LEU A 43 -21.35 -16.16 18.96
C LEU A 43 -20.01 -16.37 18.25
N PHE A 44 -19.38 -15.30 17.78
CA PHE A 44 -18.02 -15.33 17.26
C PHE A 44 -17.04 -14.79 18.30
N ARG A 45 -16.04 -15.58 18.65
CA ARG A 45 -14.91 -15.20 19.49
C ARG A 45 -13.73 -14.83 18.60
N VAL A 46 -13.49 -13.54 18.43
CA VAL A 46 -12.45 -13.00 17.53
C VAL A 46 -11.20 -12.63 18.34
N LYS A 47 -10.04 -13.12 17.92
CA LYS A 47 -8.78 -12.89 18.62
C LYS A 47 -8.37 -11.42 18.61
N CYS A 48 -7.93 -10.90 19.75
CA CYS A 48 -7.47 -9.53 19.92
C CYS A 48 -6.22 -9.46 20.82
N GLY A 49 -5.03 -9.51 20.20
CA GLY A 49 -3.78 -9.62 20.95
C GLY A 49 -3.75 -10.95 21.72
N ASP A 50 -3.54 -10.88 23.04
CA ASP A 50 -3.57 -12.04 23.94
C ASP A 50 -4.99 -12.38 24.44
N GLY A 51 -6.01 -11.61 24.03
CA GLY A 51 -7.40 -11.76 24.44
C GLY A 51 -8.36 -12.07 23.29
N TRP A 52 -9.65 -11.98 23.59
CA TRP A 52 -10.76 -12.27 22.68
C TRP A 52 -11.86 -11.22 22.80
N ILE A 53 -12.54 -10.94 21.69
CA ILE A 53 -13.72 -10.07 21.63
C ILE A 53 -14.88 -10.87 21.03
N ASP A 54 -16.03 -10.76 21.69
CA ASP A 54 -17.23 -11.52 21.38
C ASP A 54 -18.20 -10.73 20.48
N PHE A 55 -18.66 -11.36 19.40
CA PHE A 55 -19.64 -10.80 18.47
C PHE A 55 -20.84 -11.74 18.34
N SER A 56 -22.00 -11.29 18.80
CA SER A 56 -23.27 -12.02 18.64
C SER A 56 -23.90 -11.68 17.30
N ALA A 57 -24.45 -12.66 16.59
CA ALA A 57 -25.04 -12.48 15.26
C ALA A 57 -26.17 -13.50 15.00
N HIS A 58 -26.74 -13.44 13.79
CA HIS A 58 -27.82 -14.30 13.30
C HIS A 58 -27.34 -15.19 12.16
N LYS A 59 -27.39 -16.52 12.35
CA LYS A 59 -26.97 -17.53 11.36
C LYS A 59 -27.61 -17.30 9.99
N LEU A 60 -28.91 -17.01 9.97
CA LEU A 60 -29.66 -16.75 8.74
C LEU A 60 -29.06 -15.59 7.93
N ILE A 61 -28.84 -14.44 8.56
CA ILE A 61 -28.32 -13.25 7.87
C ILE A 61 -26.91 -13.51 7.36
N LEU A 62 -26.03 -14.08 8.18
CA LEU A 62 -24.65 -14.38 7.77
C LEU A 62 -24.59 -15.32 6.57
N SER A 63 -25.48 -16.31 6.55
CA SER A 63 -25.53 -17.33 5.49
C SER A 63 -26.05 -16.79 4.16
N MET A 64 -26.83 -15.72 4.18
CA MET A 64 -27.26 -15.03 2.95
C MET A 64 -26.10 -14.32 2.24
N TRP A 65 -25.14 -13.80 3.00
CA TRP A 65 -24.03 -12.99 2.49
C TRP A 65 -22.75 -13.77 2.21
N SER A 66 -22.60 -14.94 2.82
CA SER A 66 -21.34 -15.70 2.76
C SER A 66 -21.59 -17.21 2.80
N PRO A 67 -21.20 -17.96 1.76
CA PRO A 67 -21.23 -19.43 1.81
C PRO A 67 -20.27 -19.98 2.88
N VAL A 68 -19.14 -19.30 3.11
CA VAL A 68 -18.17 -19.67 4.16
C VAL A 68 -18.81 -19.56 5.55
N LEU A 69 -19.51 -18.46 5.84
CA LEU A 69 -20.23 -18.31 7.11
C LEU A 69 -21.40 -19.29 7.21
N ALA A 70 -22.11 -19.57 6.12
CA ALA A 70 -23.16 -20.59 6.11
C ALA A 70 -22.62 -21.97 6.53
N ASP A 71 -21.48 -22.36 5.96
CA ASP A 71 -20.81 -23.61 6.30
C ASP A 71 -20.34 -23.62 7.76
N MET A 72 -19.75 -22.52 8.24
CA MET A 72 -19.36 -22.40 9.63
C MET A 72 -20.57 -22.52 10.58
N CYS A 73 -21.69 -21.87 10.26
CA CYS A 73 -22.89 -21.83 11.08
C CYS A 73 -23.64 -23.16 11.14
N TYR A 74 -23.72 -23.90 10.03
CA TYR A 74 -24.61 -25.06 9.91
C TYR A 74 -23.90 -26.40 9.71
N LYS A 75 -22.63 -26.42 9.31
CA LYS A 75 -21.86 -27.68 9.14
C LYS A 75 -20.84 -27.87 10.25
N THR A 76 -20.24 -26.78 10.74
CA THR A 76 -19.12 -26.84 11.69
C THR A 76 -19.58 -26.75 13.15
N CYS A 77 -20.64 -25.99 13.44
CA CYS A 77 -21.25 -25.98 14.77
C CYS A 77 -21.93 -27.32 15.05
N LYS A 78 -21.46 -28.03 16.08
CA LYS A 78 -22.23 -29.14 16.69
C LYS A 78 -23.40 -28.52 17.45
N GLU A 79 -24.55 -29.19 17.46
CA GLU A 79 -25.83 -28.71 18.01
C GLU A 79 -25.80 -28.15 19.46
N SER A 80 -24.69 -28.32 20.20
CA SER A 80 -24.50 -27.89 21.58
C SER A 80 -23.52 -26.73 21.81
N ASP A 81 -22.81 -26.23 20.78
CA ASP A 81 -21.88 -25.09 20.91
C ASP A 81 -22.01 -24.13 19.73
N ASP A 82 -22.80 -23.08 19.93
CA ASP A 82 -23.01 -21.98 18.97
C ASP A 82 -21.89 -20.93 19.03
N THR A 83 -20.67 -21.34 19.42
CA THR A 83 -19.49 -20.50 19.40
C THR A 83 -18.56 -20.85 18.22
N ILE A 84 -18.17 -19.86 17.43
CA ILE A 84 -17.10 -19.96 16.42
C ILE A 84 -15.88 -19.16 16.86
N ILE A 85 -14.69 -19.75 16.76
CA ILE A 85 -13.42 -19.08 17.02
C ILE A 85 -12.86 -18.51 15.71
N VAL A 86 -12.45 -17.25 15.73
CA VAL A 86 -11.88 -16.52 14.58
C VAL A 86 -10.53 -15.93 14.97
N GLU A 87 -9.45 -16.40 14.34
CA GLU A 87 -8.08 -15.97 14.66
C GLU A 87 -7.39 -15.21 13.52
N ASP A 88 -7.95 -15.28 12.32
CA ASP A 88 -7.33 -14.84 11.07
C ASP A 88 -7.62 -13.38 10.72
N ILE A 89 -8.62 -12.77 11.37
CA ILE A 89 -9.03 -11.38 11.12
C ILE A 89 -9.15 -10.55 12.40
N LEU A 90 -8.84 -9.26 12.27
CA LEU A 90 -8.90 -8.33 13.39
C LEU A 90 -10.36 -8.04 13.79
N PRO A 91 -10.65 -7.79 15.08
CA PRO A 91 -12.01 -7.48 15.55
C PRO A 91 -12.64 -6.28 14.83
N THR A 92 -11.85 -5.24 14.53
CA THR A 92 -12.33 -4.07 13.79
C THR A 92 -12.73 -4.39 12.35
N THR A 93 -12.04 -5.35 11.71
CA THR A 93 -12.38 -5.82 10.38
C THR A 93 -13.61 -6.73 10.42
N PHE A 94 -13.70 -7.61 11.42
CA PHE A 94 -14.88 -8.47 11.63
C PHE A 94 -16.16 -7.64 11.89
N ASP A 95 -16.07 -6.63 12.76
CA ASP A 95 -17.15 -5.68 13.06
C ASP A 95 -17.63 -4.97 11.79
N ALA A 96 -16.72 -4.52 10.94
CA ALA A 96 -17.06 -3.90 9.66
C ALA A 96 -17.76 -4.85 8.69
N MET A 97 -17.33 -6.12 8.61
CA MET A 97 -18.03 -7.13 7.81
C MET A 97 -19.45 -7.37 8.33
N LEU A 98 -19.64 -7.48 9.65
CA LEU A 98 -20.96 -7.61 10.25
C LEU A 98 -21.83 -6.39 9.93
N LYS A 99 -21.34 -5.18 10.19
CA LYS A 99 -22.08 -3.95 9.89
C LYS A 99 -22.47 -3.87 8.41
N PHE A 100 -21.63 -4.37 7.51
CA PHE A 100 -21.95 -4.42 6.08
C PHE A 100 -23.12 -5.35 5.79
N MET A 101 -23.07 -6.59 6.29
CA MET A 101 -24.15 -7.56 6.10
C MET A 101 -25.49 -7.12 6.72
N TYR A 102 -25.43 -6.30 7.78
CA TYR A 102 -26.60 -5.79 8.49
C TYR A 102 -27.04 -4.39 8.04
N GLY A 103 -26.38 -3.80 7.03
CA GLY A 103 -26.76 -2.49 6.47
C GLY A 103 -26.42 -1.27 7.35
N SER A 104 -25.61 -1.44 8.41
CA SER A 104 -25.14 -0.36 9.29
C SER A 104 -23.69 0.07 9.01
N PHE A 105 -23.14 -0.36 7.88
CA PHE A 105 -21.76 -0.05 7.51
C PHE A 105 -21.56 1.41 7.14
N SER A 106 -20.44 1.97 7.58
CA SER A 106 -20.05 3.35 7.27
C SER A 106 -18.83 3.38 6.37
N ASP A 107 -19.02 3.90 5.15
CA ASP A 107 -17.96 4.16 4.18
C ASP A 107 -16.83 5.08 4.67
N ARG A 108 -17.01 5.76 5.82
CA ARG A 108 -16.00 6.66 6.39
C ARG A 108 -14.69 5.93 6.70
N GLN A 109 -14.76 4.67 7.11
CA GLN A 109 -13.59 3.86 7.45
C GLN A 109 -12.78 3.44 6.21
N LEU A 110 -13.40 3.45 5.02
CA LEU A 110 -12.76 3.07 3.76
C LEU A 110 -11.72 4.09 3.25
N LYS A 111 -11.55 5.22 3.96
CA LYS A 111 -10.49 6.21 3.68
C LYS A 111 -9.10 5.76 4.13
N ASP A 112 -9.03 4.86 5.11
CA ASP A 112 -7.76 4.26 5.52
C ASP A 112 -7.47 3.06 4.62
N PHE A 113 -6.46 3.19 3.76
CA PHE A 113 -6.04 2.14 2.83
C PHE A 113 -5.53 0.87 3.53
N SER A 114 -4.95 0.99 4.73
CA SER A 114 -4.51 -0.16 5.52
C SER A 114 -5.72 -0.97 5.99
N PHE A 115 -6.73 -0.27 6.51
CA PHE A 115 -8.00 -0.89 6.90
C PHE A 115 -8.75 -1.46 5.69
N LEU A 116 -8.86 -0.70 4.60
CA LEU A 116 -9.49 -1.13 3.36
C LEU A 116 -8.87 -2.42 2.80
N LEU A 117 -7.52 -2.54 2.84
CA LEU A 117 -6.82 -3.74 2.39
C LEU A 117 -7.12 -4.95 3.27
N LYS A 118 -7.18 -4.77 4.59
CA LYS A 118 -7.57 -5.83 5.53
C LYS A 118 -9.02 -6.27 5.30
N LEU A 119 -9.92 -5.31 5.08
CA LEU A 119 -11.32 -5.58 4.77
C LEU A 119 -11.48 -6.33 3.45
N TYR A 120 -10.74 -5.95 2.41
CA TYR A 120 -10.72 -6.68 1.13
C TYR A 120 -10.27 -8.14 1.30
N LYS A 121 -9.19 -8.38 2.06
CA LYS A 121 -8.70 -9.73 2.35
C LYS A 121 -9.74 -10.56 3.09
N ALA A 122 -10.36 -9.99 4.12
CA ALA A 122 -11.40 -10.66 4.89
C ALA A 122 -12.65 -10.94 4.04
N ALA A 123 -13.13 -9.96 3.26
CA ALA A 123 -14.24 -10.15 2.34
C ALA A 123 -13.95 -11.23 1.29
N SER A 124 -12.70 -11.36 0.83
CA SER A 124 -12.31 -12.44 -0.07
C SER A 124 -12.20 -13.80 0.63
N ALA A 125 -11.73 -13.86 1.87
CA ALA A 125 -11.61 -15.10 2.64
C ALA A 125 -12.97 -15.68 3.03
N TYR A 126 -13.93 -14.80 3.37
CA TYR A 126 -15.30 -15.16 3.71
C TYR A 126 -16.23 -15.10 2.50
N GLU A 127 -15.72 -14.89 1.29
CA GLU A 127 -16.51 -14.87 0.05
C GLU A 127 -17.72 -13.92 0.04
N ILE A 128 -17.60 -12.77 0.71
CA ILE A 128 -18.62 -11.70 0.70
C ILE A 128 -18.40 -10.85 -0.55
N LYS A 129 -19.06 -11.23 -1.65
CA LYS A 129 -18.81 -10.68 -2.99
C LYS A 129 -19.02 -9.16 -3.07
N GLU A 130 -20.15 -8.67 -2.57
CA GLU A 130 -20.53 -7.25 -2.66
C GLU A 130 -19.57 -6.37 -1.86
N LEU A 131 -19.11 -6.84 -0.70
CA LEU A 131 -18.11 -6.13 0.11
C LEU A 131 -16.74 -6.12 -0.59
N LYS A 132 -16.37 -7.24 -1.21
CA LYS A 132 -15.13 -7.33 -2.00
C LYS A 132 -15.17 -6.37 -3.18
N ASP A 133 -16.29 -6.29 -3.90
CA ASP A 133 -16.48 -5.40 -5.04
C ASP A 133 -16.48 -3.93 -4.62
N LEU A 134 -17.14 -3.59 -3.50
CA LEU A 134 -17.07 -2.25 -2.90
C LEU A 134 -15.61 -1.86 -2.57
N CYS A 135 -14.84 -2.77 -1.96
CA CYS A 135 -13.44 -2.49 -1.66
C CYS A 135 -12.62 -2.25 -2.93
N LYS A 136 -12.83 -3.06 -3.98
CA LYS A 136 -12.18 -2.89 -5.28
C LYS A 136 -12.53 -1.53 -5.91
N GLU A 137 -13.79 -1.14 -5.87
CA GLU A 137 -14.25 0.16 -6.37
C GLU A 137 -13.54 1.32 -5.65
N LYS A 138 -13.44 1.27 -4.32
CA LYS A 138 -12.73 2.31 -3.56
C LYS A 138 -11.25 2.39 -3.94
N PHE A 139 -10.56 1.26 -4.07
CA PHE A 139 -9.18 1.24 -4.56
C PHE A 139 -9.07 1.81 -5.98
N PHE A 140 -9.99 1.42 -6.87
CA PHE A 140 -10.02 1.91 -8.24
C PHE A 140 -10.22 3.44 -8.30
N CYS A 141 -11.12 3.99 -7.49
CA CYS A 141 -11.38 5.44 -7.42
C CYS A 141 -10.29 6.23 -6.68
N SER A 142 -9.29 5.56 -6.11
CA SER A 142 -8.21 6.21 -5.36
C SER A 142 -7.21 6.90 -6.27
N THR A 143 -6.64 8.00 -5.78
CA THR A 143 -5.63 8.78 -6.48
C THR A 143 -4.25 8.56 -5.84
N PRO A 144 -3.29 7.95 -6.56
CA PRO A 144 -1.93 7.80 -6.07
C PRO A 144 -1.23 9.15 -5.93
N ASN A 145 -0.48 9.29 -4.85
CA ASN A 145 0.32 10.47 -4.51
C ASN A 145 1.60 10.03 -3.79
N LYS A 146 2.46 10.99 -3.45
CA LYS A 146 3.79 10.70 -2.89
C LYS A 146 3.80 9.96 -1.56
N SER A 147 2.72 10.00 -0.77
CA SER A 147 2.66 9.34 0.55
C SER A 147 1.96 7.99 0.53
N ASN A 148 1.12 7.71 -0.48
CA ASN A 148 0.32 6.47 -0.54
C ASN A 148 0.69 5.54 -1.71
N VAL A 149 1.57 5.97 -2.63
CA VAL A 149 1.80 5.26 -3.90
C VAL A 149 2.27 3.82 -3.73
N PHE A 150 3.13 3.52 -2.76
CA PHE A 150 3.59 2.15 -2.52
C PHE A 150 2.48 1.26 -1.96
N MET A 151 1.74 1.76 -0.97
CA MET A 151 0.61 1.03 -0.38
C MET A 151 -0.47 0.74 -1.43
N LEU A 152 -0.78 1.73 -2.28
CA LEU A 152 -1.72 1.56 -3.38
C LEU A 152 -1.18 0.63 -4.46
N LEU A 153 0.13 0.63 -4.74
CA LEU A 153 0.73 -0.28 -5.70
C LEU A 153 0.65 -1.74 -5.20
N ASP A 154 0.96 -1.98 -3.93
CA ASP A 154 0.84 -3.32 -3.33
C ASP A 154 -0.60 -3.81 -3.32
N ALA A 155 -1.54 -2.93 -2.96
CA ALA A 155 -2.97 -3.21 -3.06
C ALA A 155 -3.36 -3.51 -4.52
N ALA A 156 -2.95 -2.68 -5.47
CA ALA A 156 -3.29 -2.86 -6.89
C ALA A 156 -2.78 -4.19 -7.46
N LYS A 157 -1.57 -4.62 -7.07
CA LYS A 157 -1.02 -5.94 -7.41
C LYS A 157 -1.85 -7.07 -6.81
N LEU A 158 -2.22 -6.98 -5.52
CA LEU A 158 -3.07 -7.98 -4.86
C LEU A 158 -4.47 -8.06 -5.49
N LEU A 159 -5.00 -6.92 -5.93
CA LEU A 159 -6.31 -6.81 -6.56
C LEU A 159 -6.29 -7.15 -8.06
N GLU A 160 -5.11 -7.37 -8.65
CA GLU A 160 -4.91 -7.53 -10.10
C GLU A 160 -5.52 -6.35 -10.90
N CYS A 161 -5.39 -5.13 -10.36
CA CYS A 161 -5.96 -3.92 -10.94
C CYS A 161 -4.94 -3.15 -11.78
N ASP A 162 -4.75 -3.57 -13.04
CA ASP A 162 -3.76 -2.98 -13.95
C ASP A 162 -3.88 -1.46 -14.08
N SER A 163 -5.11 -0.94 -14.17
CA SER A 163 -5.33 0.51 -14.28
C SER A 163 -4.79 1.30 -13.08
N LEU A 164 -4.88 0.75 -11.87
CA LEU A 164 -4.32 1.36 -10.66
C LEU A 164 -2.80 1.18 -10.61
N ILE A 165 -2.28 0.00 -11.02
CA ILE A 165 -0.84 -0.26 -11.16
C ILE A 165 -0.20 0.79 -12.08
N GLN A 166 -0.78 1.03 -13.26
CA GLN A 166 -0.26 2.00 -14.22
C GLN A 166 -0.30 3.44 -13.68
N ARG A 167 -1.36 3.82 -12.96
CA ARG A 167 -1.43 5.14 -12.30
C ARG A 167 -0.35 5.28 -11.22
N CYS A 168 -0.09 4.23 -10.43
CA CYS A 168 0.97 4.23 -9.42
C CYS A 168 2.36 4.37 -10.07
N TYR A 169 2.66 3.58 -11.10
CA TYR A 169 3.92 3.69 -11.83
C TYR A 169 4.11 5.06 -12.47
N LYS A 170 3.07 5.67 -13.03
CA LYS A 170 3.15 7.03 -13.57
C LYS A 170 3.57 8.04 -12.50
N ILE A 171 3.01 7.94 -11.30
CA ILE A 171 3.41 8.82 -10.19
C ILE A 171 4.85 8.53 -9.75
N LEU A 172 5.24 7.26 -9.62
CA LEU A 172 6.61 6.89 -9.26
C LEU A 172 7.63 7.39 -10.29
N GLN A 173 7.32 7.35 -11.59
CA GLN A 173 8.22 7.82 -12.66
C GLN A 173 8.33 9.35 -12.68
N VAL A 174 7.22 10.06 -12.52
CA VAL A 174 7.18 11.54 -12.62
C VAL A 174 7.67 12.21 -11.33
N LYS A 175 7.47 11.58 -10.17
CA LYS A 175 7.72 12.15 -8.84
C LYS A 175 8.67 11.33 -7.97
N THR A 176 9.55 10.52 -8.56
CA THR A 176 10.46 9.62 -7.83
C THR A 176 11.19 10.32 -6.69
N ALA A 177 11.81 11.47 -6.97
CA ALA A 177 12.57 12.24 -5.98
C ALA A 177 11.68 12.77 -4.85
N GLU A 178 10.47 13.24 -5.14
CA GLU A 178 9.51 13.69 -4.13
C GLU A 178 9.02 12.53 -3.24
N VAL A 179 8.78 11.36 -3.83
CA VAL A 179 8.39 10.13 -3.11
C VAL A 179 9.52 9.72 -2.16
N LEU A 180 10.74 9.63 -2.67
CA LEU A 180 11.92 9.27 -1.87
C LEU A 180 12.20 10.28 -0.75
N ALA A 181 11.98 11.57 -1.00
CA ALA A 181 12.12 12.61 0.03
C ALA A 181 11.01 12.54 1.10
N ALA A 182 9.79 12.16 0.72
CA ALA A 182 8.66 12.05 1.64
C ALA A 182 8.75 10.86 2.60
N HIS A 183 9.46 9.80 2.20
CA HIS A 183 9.51 8.57 2.97
C HIS A 183 10.62 8.49 4.03
N GLU A 184 11.55 9.45 4.13
CA GLU A 184 12.79 9.30 4.91
C GLU A 184 13.59 8.04 4.51
N LEU A 185 14.92 8.04 4.69
CA LEU A 185 15.73 6.88 4.28
C LEU A 185 15.35 5.61 5.06
N CYS A 186 14.87 5.75 6.30
CA CYS A 186 14.56 4.63 7.18
C CYS A 186 13.26 3.88 6.84
N ASN A 187 12.29 4.50 6.14
CA ASN A 187 11.01 3.82 5.85
C ASN A 187 10.97 3.15 4.47
N ILE A 188 12.00 3.35 3.65
CA ILE A 188 12.08 2.74 2.32
C ILE A 188 12.61 1.32 2.48
N THR A 189 11.82 0.33 2.06
CA THR A 189 12.21 -1.08 2.11
C THR A 189 13.00 -1.47 0.85
N PRO A 190 13.78 -2.58 0.89
CA PRO A 190 14.46 -3.10 -0.29
C PRO A 190 13.51 -3.30 -1.49
N VAL A 191 12.29 -3.79 -1.24
CA VAL A 191 11.27 -4.03 -2.27
C VAL A 191 10.81 -2.72 -2.93
N MET A 192 10.61 -1.66 -2.14
CA MET A 192 10.27 -0.33 -2.67
C MET A 192 11.40 0.20 -3.55
N LEU A 193 12.65 0.05 -3.11
CA LEU A 193 13.82 0.50 -3.87
C LEU A 193 13.98 -0.26 -5.18
N MET A 194 13.87 -1.60 -5.16
CA MET A 194 13.88 -2.42 -6.38
C MET A 194 12.81 -1.96 -7.36
N THR A 195 11.58 -1.73 -6.87
CA THR A 195 10.47 -1.24 -7.69
C THR A 195 10.82 0.08 -8.40
N ILE A 196 11.53 0.99 -7.73
CA ILE A 196 11.98 2.26 -8.34
C ILE A 196 13.08 2.01 -9.39
N LEU A 197 14.09 1.21 -9.06
CA LEU A 197 15.21 0.94 -9.97
C LEU A 197 14.77 0.18 -11.24
N GLU A 198 13.67 -0.57 -11.12
CA GLU A 198 13.01 -1.24 -12.23
C GLU A 198 12.26 -0.30 -13.18
N LEU A 199 11.99 0.94 -12.79
CA LEU A 199 11.27 1.88 -13.65
C LEU A 199 12.08 2.24 -14.91
N PRO A 200 11.41 2.39 -16.07
CA PRO A 200 12.03 2.88 -17.29
C PRO A 200 12.34 4.39 -17.23
N ARG A 201 11.76 5.10 -16.26
CA ARG A 201 11.92 6.54 -16.10
C ARG A 201 11.91 6.91 -14.62
N VAL A 202 12.77 7.87 -14.26
CA VAL A 202 12.80 8.45 -12.92
C VAL A 202 12.92 9.97 -12.99
N SER A 203 12.49 10.65 -11.93
CA SER A 203 12.47 12.12 -11.90
C SER A 203 13.81 12.77 -11.52
N PHE A 204 14.87 11.99 -11.33
CA PHE A 204 16.24 12.47 -11.11
C PHE A 204 16.80 13.15 -12.37
N THR A 205 17.87 13.94 -12.22
CA THR A 205 18.50 14.62 -13.36
C THR A 205 19.53 13.75 -14.09
N SER A 206 20.17 12.81 -13.38
CA SER A 206 21.10 11.85 -13.99
C SER A 206 21.21 10.54 -13.21
N GLU A 207 21.86 9.53 -13.81
CA GLU A 207 22.16 8.25 -13.15
C GLU A 207 23.08 8.44 -11.94
N TYR A 208 23.95 9.46 -11.96
CA TYR A 208 24.80 9.81 -10.82
C TYR A 208 23.99 10.13 -9.56
N GLU A 209 22.92 10.93 -9.68
CA GLU A 209 22.07 11.28 -8.53
C GLU A 209 21.36 10.04 -7.97
N LEU A 210 20.85 9.19 -8.86
CA LEU A 210 20.18 7.95 -8.46
C LEU A 210 21.14 7.01 -7.71
N ILE A 211 22.33 6.75 -8.27
CA ILE A 211 23.32 5.89 -7.61
C ILE A 211 23.76 6.51 -6.28
N SER A 212 24.01 7.82 -6.25
CA SER A 212 24.39 8.54 -5.03
C SER A 212 23.34 8.39 -3.93
N TRP A 213 22.05 8.47 -4.31
CA TRP A 213 20.93 8.26 -3.41
C TRP A 213 20.85 6.82 -2.90
N VAL A 214 20.98 5.82 -3.79
CA VAL A 214 20.99 4.39 -3.43
C VAL A 214 22.11 4.09 -2.43
N LEU A 215 23.32 4.59 -2.68
CA LEU A 215 24.46 4.42 -1.78
C LEU A 215 24.21 5.08 -0.41
N ALA A 216 23.55 6.25 -0.38
CA ALA A 216 23.17 6.88 0.88
C ALA A 216 22.13 6.05 1.65
N TRP A 217 21.15 5.47 0.94
CA TRP A 217 20.16 4.57 1.53
C TRP A 217 20.80 3.30 2.10
N VAL A 218 21.66 2.61 1.34
CA VAL A 218 22.37 1.41 1.83
C VAL A 218 23.17 1.74 3.08
N LYS A 219 23.90 2.87 3.11
CA LYS A 219 24.62 3.31 4.32
C LYS A 219 23.69 3.50 5.52
N ASN A 220 22.50 4.05 5.31
CA ASN A 220 21.52 4.24 6.37
C ASN A 220 20.93 2.90 6.87
N GLU A 221 20.68 1.95 5.98
CA GLU A 221 20.23 0.60 6.36
C GLU A 221 21.28 -0.11 7.22
N LEU A 222 22.57 0.04 6.91
CA LEU A 222 23.64 -0.53 7.75
C LEU A 222 23.65 0.01 9.18
N LEU A 223 23.26 1.27 9.38
CA LEU A 223 23.25 1.89 10.72
C LEU A 223 22.12 1.34 11.61
N LYS A 224 21.09 0.70 11.03
CA LYS A 224 20.01 0.07 11.79
C LYS A 224 20.48 -1.17 12.53
N ASP A 225 21.43 -1.93 11.95
CA ASP A 225 22.05 -3.10 12.57
C ASP A 225 23.33 -2.70 13.31
N SER A 226 23.18 -2.30 14.57
CA SER A 226 24.26 -1.74 15.42
C SER A 226 25.35 -2.76 15.83
N SER A 227 25.36 -3.96 15.27
CA SER A 227 26.10 -5.12 15.82
C SER A 227 27.28 -5.60 14.96
N GLN A 228 27.58 -4.97 13.82
CA GLN A 228 28.42 -5.64 12.82
C GLN A 228 29.90 -5.24 12.86
N GLN A 229 30.75 -6.24 13.13
CA GLN A 229 32.22 -6.14 13.15
C GLN A 229 32.85 -6.03 11.74
N ASP A 230 32.07 -6.10 10.65
CA ASP A 230 32.58 -6.01 9.26
C ASP A 230 31.65 -5.18 8.36
N TYR A 231 31.74 -3.86 8.50
CA TYR A 231 30.96 -2.86 7.74
C TYR A 231 30.99 -3.11 6.23
N LYS A 232 32.16 -3.43 5.68
CA LYS A 232 32.36 -3.53 4.23
C LYS A 232 31.67 -4.77 3.65
N LYS A 233 31.74 -5.91 4.35
CA LYS A 233 31.11 -7.15 3.89
C LYS A 233 29.59 -7.01 3.82
N THR A 234 28.97 -6.40 4.83
CA THR A 234 27.52 -6.20 4.84
C THR A 234 27.06 -5.14 3.87
N PHE A 235 27.84 -4.05 3.72
CA PHE A 235 27.58 -3.03 2.71
C PHE A 235 27.46 -3.67 1.32
N ASN A 236 28.45 -4.49 0.97
CA ASN A 236 28.47 -5.21 -0.29
C ASN A 236 27.34 -6.25 -0.39
N GLY A 237 27.01 -6.93 0.72
CA GLY A 237 25.91 -7.89 0.78
C GLY A 237 24.55 -7.27 0.44
N ILE A 238 24.25 -6.09 0.98
CA ILE A 238 23.00 -5.38 0.68
C ILE A 238 23.04 -4.77 -0.73
N LEU A 239 24.17 -4.16 -1.10
CA LEU A 239 24.29 -3.46 -2.38
C LEU A 239 24.21 -4.41 -3.58
N VAL A 240 24.70 -5.65 -3.44
CA VAL A 240 24.75 -6.65 -4.52
C VAL A 240 23.41 -6.86 -5.20
N ASP A 241 22.31 -6.83 -4.45
CA ASP A 241 20.96 -7.03 -4.99
C ASP A 241 20.56 -5.88 -5.94
N PHE A 242 21.08 -4.67 -5.73
CA PHE A 242 20.73 -3.49 -6.50
C PHE A 242 21.69 -3.21 -7.67
N LEU A 243 22.94 -3.71 -7.62
CA LEU A 243 23.96 -3.47 -8.66
C LEU A 243 23.50 -3.76 -10.10
N PRO A 244 22.74 -4.84 -10.38
CA PRO A 244 22.27 -5.13 -11.73
C PRO A 244 21.36 -4.05 -12.34
N TYR A 245 20.79 -3.19 -11.50
CA TYR A 245 19.86 -2.14 -11.90
C TYR A 245 20.52 -0.76 -11.99
N LEU A 246 21.81 -0.62 -11.65
CA LEU A 246 22.54 0.64 -11.67
C LEU A 246 23.42 0.73 -12.92
N ASN A 247 23.24 1.77 -13.74
CA ASN A 247 23.95 1.89 -15.01
C ASN A 247 25.24 2.71 -14.87
N PHE A 248 26.28 2.13 -14.26
CA PHE A 248 27.57 2.81 -14.12
C PHE A 248 28.17 3.30 -15.45
N LEU A 249 27.90 2.58 -16.55
CA LEU A 249 28.36 2.94 -17.89
C LEU A 249 27.63 4.15 -18.52
N ASN A 250 26.48 4.57 -17.96
CA ASN A 250 25.77 5.77 -18.41
C ASN A 250 26.29 7.05 -17.75
N LEU A 251 27.25 6.94 -16.82
CA LEU A 251 27.85 8.09 -16.17
C LEU A 251 28.84 8.77 -17.12
N SER A 252 28.89 10.10 -17.10
CA SER A 252 30.01 10.83 -17.70
C SER A 252 31.31 10.55 -16.93
N ALA A 253 32.47 10.77 -17.57
CA ALA A 253 33.76 10.63 -16.91
C ALA A 253 33.88 11.51 -15.65
N GLU A 254 33.28 12.71 -15.67
CA GLU A 254 33.24 13.61 -14.51
C GLU A 254 32.36 13.06 -13.38
N GLU A 255 31.14 12.60 -13.70
CA GLU A 255 30.23 11.99 -12.72
C GLU A 255 30.84 10.73 -12.10
N PHE A 256 31.46 9.88 -12.91
CA PHE A 256 32.14 8.69 -12.42
C PHE A 256 33.32 9.07 -11.52
N ALA A 257 34.13 10.07 -11.89
CA ALA A 257 35.23 10.53 -11.05
C ALA A 257 34.73 11.08 -9.71
N LYS A 258 33.65 11.87 -9.69
CA LYS A 258 33.01 12.36 -8.46
C LYS A 258 32.52 11.20 -7.58
N LEU A 259 31.86 10.22 -8.19
CA LEU A 259 31.35 9.03 -7.51
C LEU A 259 32.51 8.22 -6.90
N TYR A 260 33.56 7.99 -7.69
CA TYR A 260 34.75 7.26 -7.28
C TYR A 260 35.51 7.98 -6.15
N GLN A 261 35.68 9.31 -6.22
CA GLN A 261 36.33 10.10 -5.17
C GLN A 261 35.55 10.08 -3.85
N ASN A 262 34.23 10.26 -3.92
CA ASN A 262 33.37 10.35 -2.73
C ASN A 262 33.12 9.00 -2.04
N ARG A 263 33.36 7.87 -2.73
CA ARG A 263 32.97 6.52 -2.29
C ARG A 263 34.07 5.46 -2.50
N LYS A 264 35.33 5.88 -2.68
CA LYS A 264 36.48 5.06 -3.12
C LYS A 264 36.65 3.71 -2.41
N SER A 265 36.39 3.61 -1.11
CA SER A 265 36.71 2.41 -0.31
C SER A 265 35.59 1.35 -0.28
N ASP A 266 34.35 1.75 -0.55
CA ASP A 266 33.17 0.98 -0.18
C ASP A 266 32.56 0.24 -1.38
N LEU A 267 32.69 0.80 -2.58
CA LEU A 267 31.89 0.37 -3.74
C LEU A 267 32.59 -0.64 -4.66
N MET A 268 33.86 -0.42 -4.96
CA MET A 268 34.61 -1.22 -5.95
C MET A 268 36.12 -1.13 -5.70
N SER A 269 36.88 -2.12 -6.16
CA SER A 269 38.35 -2.08 -6.15
C SER A 269 38.92 -1.10 -7.18
N GLU A 270 40.20 -0.75 -7.06
CA GLU A 270 40.86 0.14 -8.03
C GLU A 270 40.88 -0.47 -9.45
N GLN A 271 41.01 -1.79 -9.55
CA GLN A 271 40.98 -2.50 -10.84
C GLN A 271 39.59 -2.46 -11.49
N GLU A 272 38.54 -2.70 -10.70
CA GLU A 272 37.16 -2.61 -11.18
C GLU A 272 36.80 -1.18 -11.60
N GLY A 273 37.18 -0.19 -10.79
CA GLY A 273 36.96 1.22 -11.10
C GLY A 273 37.67 1.67 -12.36
N PHE A 274 38.92 1.24 -12.56
CA PHE A 274 39.66 1.51 -13.79
C PHE A 274 38.98 0.87 -15.00
N SER A 275 38.55 -0.39 -14.90
CA SER A 275 37.86 -1.09 -16.00
C SER A 275 36.56 -0.38 -16.40
N ILE A 276 35.74 0.04 -15.42
CA ILE A 276 34.49 0.76 -15.69
C ILE A 276 34.79 2.13 -16.33
N PHE A 277 35.75 2.89 -15.79
CA PHE A 277 36.14 4.18 -16.35
C PHE A 277 36.61 4.06 -17.82
N MET A 278 37.42 3.05 -18.12
CA MET A 278 37.87 2.79 -19.48
C MET A 278 36.71 2.42 -20.41
N ASN A 279 35.71 1.69 -19.92
CA ASN A 279 34.50 1.36 -20.68
C ASN A 279 33.55 2.54 -20.87
N ILE A 280 33.52 3.51 -19.95
CA ILE A 280 32.81 4.78 -20.12
C ILE A 280 33.45 5.60 -21.24
N ALA A 281 34.78 5.67 -21.28
CA ALA A 281 35.52 6.42 -22.29
C ALA A 281 35.54 5.71 -23.66
N ILE A 282 35.76 4.39 -23.66
CA ILE A 282 35.87 3.54 -24.85
C ILE A 282 35.13 2.23 -24.56
N PRO A 283 33.86 2.09 -25.02
CA PRO A 283 33.06 0.89 -24.79
C PRO A 283 33.74 -0.39 -25.29
N GLY A 284 33.79 -1.42 -24.45
CA GLY A 284 34.38 -2.72 -24.78
C GLY A 284 35.91 -2.80 -24.66
N SER A 285 36.57 -1.75 -24.15
CA SER A 285 38.04 -1.71 -24.05
C SER A 285 38.61 -2.67 -22.99
N HIS A 286 37.86 -2.95 -21.91
CA HIS A 286 38.31 -3.78 -20.79
C HIS A 286 37.20 -4.74 -20.34
N SER A 287 37.59 -5.86 -19.71
CA SER A 287 36.63 -6.79 -19.11
C SER A 287 35.93 -6.14 -17.91
N LEU A 288 34.60 -6.04 -17.98
CA LEU A 288 33.79 -5.47 -16.92
C LEU A 288 33.75 -6.37 -15.67
N PRO A 289 33.57 -5.80 -14.47
CA PRO A 289 33.32 -6.58 -13.25
C PRO A 289 32.09 -7.46 -13.39
N SER A 290 32.06 -8.62 -12.73
CA SER A 290 30.99 -9.61 -12.87
C SER A 290 29.60 -9.10 -12.49
N TRP A 291 29.53 -8.10 -11.61
CA TRP A 291 28.31 -7.47 -11.14
C TRP A 291 27.87 -6.26 -11.99
N CYS A 292 28.73 -5.77 -12.89
CA CYS A 292 28.44 -4.60 -13.72
C CYS A 292 27.78 -5.04 -15.04
N PRO A 293 26.53 -4.62 -15.32
CA PRO A 293 25.86 -4.98 -16.57
C PRO A 293 26.62 -4.39 -17.77
N GLY A 294 26.98 -5.25 -18.74
CA GLY A 294 27.63 -4.80 -19.98
C GLY A 294 26.70 -4.06 -20.96
N THR A 295 25.39 -4.23 -20.79
CA THR A 295 24.36 -3.50 -21.55
C THR A 295 23.60 -2.60 -20.59
N PRO A 296 23.77 -1.27 -20.66
CA PRO A 296 23.04 -0.35 -19.81
C PRO A 296 21.54 -0.44 -20.06
N LYS A 297 20.75 -0.44 -18.99
CA LYS A 297 19.31 -0.28 -19.09
C LYS A 297 19.00 1.12 -19.63
N GLN A 298 18.13 1.20 -20.63
CA GLN A 298 17.62 2.50 -21.09
C GLN A 298 16.67 3.06 -20.02
N ARG A 299 17.18 3.98 -19.20
CA ARG A 299 16.41 4.72 -18.21
C ARG A 299 16.35 6.19 -18.61
N GLU A 300 15.14 6.74 -18.66
CA GLU A 300 14.91 8.16 -18.92
C GLU A 300 15.03 8.98 -17.63
N TYR A 301 15.65 10.15 -17.76
CA TYR A 301 15.84 11.14 -16.70
C TYR A 301 15.07 12.43 -17.01
N ARG A 302 14.86 13.28 -15.99
CA ARG A 302 14.24 14.59 -16.20
C ARG A 302 15.21 15.49 -16.97
N ASN A 303 14.81 15.91 -18.18
CA ASN A 303 15.55 16.93 -18.93
C ASN A 303 15.56 18.26 -18.17
N GLN A 304 16.74 18.81 -17.90
CA GLN A 304 16.88 20.14 -17.29
C GLN A 304 16.21 21.26 -18.13
N ASN A 305 15.99 21.04 -19.44
CA ASN A 305 15.40 22.02 -20.36
C ASN A 305 13.86 22.05 -20.40
N SER A 306 13.14 21.10 -19.78
CA SER A 306 11.66 21.08 -19.87
C SER A 306 10.95 22.03 -18.90
N ASP A 307 11.65 22.53 -17.88
CA ASP A 307 11.07 23.45 -16.90
C ASP A 307 11.04 24.90 -17.41
N SER A 308 11.93 25.27 -18.33
CA SER A 308 11.96 26.60 -18.97
C SER A 308 10.82 26.82 -19.96
N LEU A 309 10.28 25.75 -20.55
CA LEU A 309 9.19 25.83 -21.52
C LEU A 309 7.80 25.84 -20.87
N ARG A 310 7.65 25.30 -19.66
CA ARG A 310 6.37 25.34 -18.92
C ARG A 310 6.09 26.68 -18.23
N SER A 311 7.11 27.53 -18.06
CA SER A 311 6.93 28.91 -17.55
C SER A 311 6.63 29.94 -18.63
N LEU A 312 6.77 29.60 -19.92
CA LEU A 312 6.50 30.51 -21.04
C LEU A 312 5.08 30.37 -21.60
N ASP A 313 4.45 29.19 -21.46
CA ASP A 313 3.06 28.97 -21.89
C ASP A 313 2.01 29.54 -20.90
N SER A 314 2.43 30.03 -19.72
CA SER A 314 1.53 30.69 -18.75
C SER A 314 1.45 32.22 -18.91
N LEU A 315 2.10 32.80 -19.93
CA LEU A 315 2.12 34.26 -20.16
C LEU A 315 1.62 34.72 -21.54
N SER A 316 1.10 33.82 -22.40
CA SER A 316 0.67 34.18 -23.76
C SER A 316 -0.84 34.12 -24.02
N ASN A 317 -1.70 33.83 -23.03
CA ASN A 317 -3.15 33.65 -23.25
C ASN A 317 -4.06 34.64 -22.51
N HIS A 318 -3.63 35.88 -22.30
CA HIS A 318 -4.57 36.97 -21.96
C HIS A 318 -4.15 38.29 -22.61
N SER A 319 -4.41 38.43 -23.90
CA SER A 319 -4.73 39.73 -24.52
C SER A 319 -5.16 39.51 -25.96
N LEU A 320 -6.15 40.31 -26.40
CA LEU A 320 -6.71 40.42 -27.76
C LEU A 320 -7.81 39.37 -28.06
N LEU A 321 -9.08 39.71 -28.34
CA LEU A 321 -9.69 40.93 -28.86
C LEU A 321 -11.16 41.08 -28.43
N PHE A 322 -11.53 42.33 -28.23
CA PHE A 322 -12.87 42.92 -28.27
C PHE A 322 -13.62 42.62 -29.58
N THR A 323 -14.94 42.43 -29.51
CA THR A 323 -16.00 43.40 -29.93
C THR A 323 -17.37 42.84 -29.62
#